data_AF-A0A645F1I9-F1
#
_entry.id   AF-A0A645F1I9-F1
#
_cell.length_a   1.000
_cell.length_b   1.000
_cell.length_c   1.000
_cell.angle_alpha   90.00
_cell.angle_beta   90.00
_cell.angle_gamma   90.00
#
_symmetry.space_group_name_H-M   'P 1'
#
loop_
_entity.id
_entity.type
_entity.pdbx_description
1 polymer ?
#
loop_
_entity_poly.entity_id
_entity_poly.type
_entity_poly.pdbx_seq_one_letter_code
_entity_poly.pdbx_strand_id
1 'polypeptide(L)'
;MGENEALQALQLDLTERLLRAGFSLEQRAYRPHITLGRDILTNFPPWTIQPLVDRVHTVELMKSEQMEGTLTYTPIYSKPGNAGQRGTKLQNNDSKDPSDS
;
A
#
# COMPACT_ATOMS: atom_id res chain seq x y z
N MET A 1 5.43 13.02 -3.76
CA MET A 1 5.05 11.90 -2.89
C MET A 1 4.34 10.90 -3.78
N GLY A 2 4.71 9.63 -3.78
CA GLY A 2 4.17 8.66 -4.75
C GLY A 2 2.70 8.37 -4.44
N GLU A 3 1.80 8.95 -5.23
CA GLU A 3 0.37 8.64 -5.14
C GLU A 3 0.14 7.27 -5.78
N ASN A 4 -0.25 6.29 -4.97
CA ASN A 4 -0.70 4.99 -5.45
C ASN A 4 -2.17 4.82 -5.08
N GLU A 5 -3.06 5.00 -6.06
CA GLU A 5 -4.51 4.93 -5.88
C GLU A 5 -4.96 3.59 -5.31
N ALA A 6 -4.33 2.48 -5.71
CA ALA A 6 -4.67 1.16 -5.20
C ALA A 6 -4.33 1.01 -3.72
N LEU A 7 -3.22 1.60 -3.26
CA LEU A 7 -2.86 1.61 -1.84
C LEU A 7 -3.80 2.50 -1.01
N GLN A 8 -4.21 3.64 -1.56
CA GLN A 8 -5.20 4.51 -0.92
C GLN A 8 -6.58 3.82 -0.80
N ALA A 9 -7.04 3.18 -1.87
CA ALA A 9 -8.29 2.43 -1.87
C ALA A 9 -8.27 1.27 -0.86
N LEU A 10 -7.15 0.54 -0.78
CA LEU A 10 -6.96 -0.51 0.22
C LEU A 10 -7.03 0.05 1.65
N GLN A 11 -6.36 1.18 1.92
CA GLN A 11 -6.38 1.78 3.25
C GLN A 11 -7.79 2.25 3.65
N LEU A 12 -8.53 2.88 2.73
CA LEU A 12 -9.89 3.33 2.98
C LEU A 12 -10.84 2.15 3.28
N ASP A 13 -10.82 1.11 2.44
CA ASP A 13 -11.66 -0.10 2.63
C ASP A 13 -11.36 -0.79 3.97
N LEU A 14 -10.08 -0.91 4.34
CA LEU A 14 -9.68 -1.48 5.64
C LEU A 14 -10.16 -0.61 6.80
N THR A 15 -9.95 0.71 6.74
CA THR A 15 -10.38 1.64 7.79
C THR A 15 -11.90 1.58 8.00
N GLU A 16 -12.70 1.61 6.94
CA GLU A 16 -14.15 1.51 7.06
C GLU A 16 -14.61 0.19 7.69
N ARG A 17 -14.03 -0.94 7.28
CA ARG A 17 -14.38 -2.26 7.82
C ARG A 17 -14.01 -2.38 9.29
N LEU A 18 -12.83 -1.90 9.68
CA LEU A 18 -12.37 -1.92 11.07
C LEU A 18 -13.26 -1.03 11.96
N LEU A 19 -13.62 0.18 11.50
CA LEU A 19 -14.54 1.06 12.22
C LEU A 19 -15.92 0.39 12.40
N ARG A 20 -16.47 -0.24 11.35
CA ARG A 20 -17.75 -0.96 11.42
C ARG A 20 -17.68 -2.18 12.35
N ALA A 21 -16.52 -2.79 12.49
CA ALA A 21 -16.28 -3.88 13.43
C ALA A 21 -16.05 -3.41 14.88
N GLY A 22 -16.07 -2.09 15.14
CA GLY A 22 -15.96 -1.51 16.48
C GLY A 22 -14.54 -1.21 16.94
N PHE A 23 -13.54 -1.23 16.03
CA PHE A 23 -12.18 -0.84 16.36
C PHE A 23 -12.06 0.70 16.40
N SER A 24 -11.37 1.20 17.44
CA SER A 24 -10.93 2.59 17.49
C SER A 24 -9.64 2.76 16.69
N LEU A 25 -9.66 3.65 15.69
CA LEU A 25 -8.50 3.94 14.84
C LEU A 25 -8.00 5.37 15.08
N GLU A 26 -6.75 5.64 14.69
CA GLU A 26 -6.21 6.99 14.73
C GLU A 26 -6.90 7.91 13.69
N GLN A 27 -7.01 9.21 14.00
CA GLN A 27 -7.62 10.20 13.11
C GLN A 27 -6.61 10.90 12.18
N ARG A 28 -5.36 10.42 12.15
CA ARG A 28 -4.32 11.03 11.33
C ARG A 28 -4.58 10.73 9.85
N ALA A 29 -4.38 11.73 9.01
CA ALA A 29 -4.46 11.54 7.56
C ALA A 29 -3.44 10.49 7.11
N TYR A 30 -3.90 9.52 6.31
CA TYR A 30 -3.03 8.48 5.78
C TYR A 30 -1.99 9.08 4.83
N ARG A 31 -0.72 8.86 5.17
CA ARG A 31 0.43 9.28 4.37
C ARG A 31 1.34 8.06 4.23
N PRO A 32 1.35 7.35 3.10
CA PRO A 32 2.18 6.15 2.95
C PRO A 32 3.66 6.53 3.12
N HIS A 33 4.31 5.94 4.12
CA HIS A 33 5.72 6.18 4.44
C HIS A 33 6.34 4.93 5.08
N ILE A 34 7.66 4.80 4.96
CA ILE A 34 8.45 3.78 5.65
C ILE A 34 9.29 4.50 6.70
N THR A 35 9.19 4.09 7.96
CA THR A 35 10.04 4.62 9.03
C THR A 35 11.44 4.03 8.88
N LEU A 36 12.46 4.87 8.69
CA LEU A 36 13.86 4.44 8.58
C LEU A 36 14.57 4.41 9.93
N GLY A 37 14.07 5.15 10.91
CA GLY A 37 14.49 5.05 12.30
C GLY A 37 13.75 6.05 13.19
N ARG A 38 13.90 5.87 14.49
CA ARG A 38 13.31 6.71 15.55
C ARG A 38 14.41 7.09 16.51
N ASP A 39 14.38 8.32 17.01
CA ASP A 39 15.33 8.84 18.01
C ASP A 39 16.82 8.59 17.68
N ILE A 40 17.18 8.74 16.40
CA ILE A 40 18.55 8.49 15.92
C ILE A 40 19.45 9.66 16.29
N LEU A 41 20.51 9.40 17.06
CA LEU A 41 21.69 10.26 17.17
C LEU A 41 22.75 9.76 16.20
N THR A 42 23.16 10.59 15.24
CA THR A 42 24.13 10.17 14.22
C THR A 42 25.06 11.29 13.77
N ASN A 43 26.28 10.91 13.39
CA ASN A 43 27.31 11.73 12.74
C ASN A 43 27.33 11.50 11.21
N PHE A 44 26.49 10.61 10.68
CA PHE A 44 26.49 10.34 9.24
C PHE A 44 25.92 11.53 8.47
N PRO A 45 26.51 11.89 7.31
CA PRO A 45 25.91 12.87 6.41
C PRO A 45 24.55 12.35 5.90
N PRO A 46 23.62 13.25 5.52
CA PRO A 46 22.31 12.85 4.99
C PRO A 46 22.47 11.87 3.82
N TRP A 47 21.79 10.72 3.90
CA TRP A 47 21.83 9.72 2.83
C TRP A 47 20.92 10.12 1.68
N THR A 48 21.41 10.01 0.45
CA THR A 48 20.55 10.02 -0.73
C THR A 48 19.91 8.66 -0.89
N ILE A 49 18.60 8.60 -0.67
CA ILE A 49 17.80 7.39 -0.88
C ILE A 49 17.39 7.36 -2.36
N GLN A 50 17.83 6.33 -3.06
CA GLN A 50 17.40 6.12 -4.44
C GLN A 50 15.93 5.70 -4.48
N PRO A 51 15.14 6.16 -5.48
CA PRO A 51 13.78 5.70 -5.66
C PRO A 51 13.71 4.17 -5.77
N LEU A 52 12.88 3.55 -4.93
CA LEU A 52 12.57 2.12 -4.99
C LEU A 52 11.18 1.94 -5.59
N VAL A 53 11.08 1.12 -6.64
CA VAL A 53 9.82 0.66 -7.20
C VAL A 53 9.82 -0.85 -7.09
N ASP A 54 8.81 -1.39 -6.42
CA ASP A 54 8.64 -2.83 -6.25
C ASP A 54 7.16 -3.21 -6.35
N ARG A 55 6.91 -4.49 -6.62
CA ARG A 55 5.57 -5.05 -6.69
C ARG A 55 5.15 -5.54 -5.31
N VAL A 56 3.96 -5.12 -4.87
CA VAL A 56 3.36 -5.66 -3.65
C VAL A 56 2.90 -7.11 -3.90
N HIS A 57 3.49 -8.06 -3.18
CA HIS A 57 3.18 -9.48 -3.28
C HIS A 57 2.16 -9.94 -2.24
N THR A 58 2.20 -9.39 -1.03
CA THR A 58 1.35 -9.78 0.09
C THR A 58 0.99 -8.56 0.95
N VAL A 59 -0.13 -8.67 1.65
CA VAL A 59 -0.53 -7.79 2.75
C VAL A 59 -0.70 -8.64 3.99
N GLU A 60 -0.02 -8.28 5.06
CA GLU A 60 0.03 -9.08 6.28
C GLU A 60 -0.56 -8.32 7.46
N LEU A 61 -1.36 -9.01 8.27
CA LEU A 61 -1.76 -8.54 9.58
C LEU A 61 -0.66 -8.91 10.56
N MET A 62 -0.07 -7.90 11.19
CA MET A 62 1.06 -8.07 12.11
C MET A 62 0.58 -7.94 13.56
N LYS A 63 0.99 -8.88 14.41
CA LYS A 63 0.97 -8.72 15.86
C LYS A 63 2.23 -7.96 16.27
N SER A 64 2.07 -6.89 17.04
CA SER A 64 3.17 -6.10 17.58
C SER A 64 3.28 -6.33 19.08
N GLU A 65 4.47 -6.70 19.54
CA GLU A 65 4.75 -7.01 20.95
C GLU A 65 6.02 -6.29 21.40
N GLN A 66 6.03 -5.79 22.63
CA GLN A 66 7.22 -5.26 23.27
C GLN A 66 7.67 -6.22 24.36
N MET A 67 8.86 -6.78 24.22
CA MET A 67 9.49 -7.64 25.21
C MET A 67 10.89 -7.10 25.48
N GLU A 68 11.20 -6.83 26.75
CA GLU A 68 12.53 -6.36 27.19
C GLU A 68 13.03 -5.12 26.41
N GLY A 69 12.12 -4.20 26.07
CA GLY A 69 12.44 -2.99 25.31
C GLY A 69 12.62 -3.19 23.80
N THR A 70 12.47 -4.42 23.29
CA THR A 70 12.52 -4.73 21.86
C THR A 70 11.10 -4.84 21.29
N LEU A 71 10.86 -4.16 20.17
CA LEU A 71 9.61 -4.26 19.42
C LEU A 71 9.70 -5.40 18.40
N THR A 72 8.90 -6.43 18.59
CA THR A 72 8.81 -7.60 17.69
C THR A 72 7.51 -7.54 16.89
N TYR A 73 7.60 -7.89 15.61
CA TYR A 73 6.45 -8.00 14.71
C TYR A 73 6.34 -9.43 14.18
N THR A 74 5.18 -10.05 14.40
CA THR A 74 4.89 -11.42 13.96
C THR A 74 3.69 -11.40 13.02
N PRO A 75 3.79 -11.92 11.79
CA PRO A 75 2.64 -12.05 10.91
C PRO A 75 1.67 -13.08 11.48
N ILE A 76 0.39 -12.71 11.62
CA ILE A 76 -0.68 -13.60 12.12
C ILE A 76 -1.71 -13.95 11.06
N TYR A 77 -1.72 -13.22 9.94
CA TYR A 77 -2.52 -13.52 8.76
C TYR A 77 -1.85 -12.90 7.54
N SER A 78 -1.91 -13.58 6.40
CA SER A 78 -1.34 -13.10 5.13
C SER A 78 -2.36 -13.23 4.01
N LYS A 79 -2.47 -12.19 3.19
CA LYS A 79 -3.30 -12.17 1.99
C LYS A 79 -2.41 -11.86 0.78
N PRO A 80 -2.38 -12.71 -0.26
CA PRO A 80 -1.66 -12.39 -1.48
C PRO A 80 -2.26 -11.16 -2.14
N GLY A 81 -1.39 -10.29 -2.66
CA GLY A 81 -1.78 -9.20 -3.55
C GLY A 81 -2.38 -9.80 -4.83
N ASN A 82 -3.53 -9.29 -5.26
CA ASN A 82 -4.15 -9.77 -6.49
C ASN A 82 -3.21 -9.48 -7.66
N ALA A 83 -2.72 -10.54 -8.31
CA ALA A 83 -1.95 -10.43 -9.54
C ALA A 83 -2.85 -9.95 -10.69
N GLY A 84 -2.99 -8.63 -10.82
CA GLY A 84 -3.50 -7.97 -12.02
C GLY A 84 -5.01 -8.01 -12.22
N GLN A 85 -5.68 -6.92 -11.84
CA GLN A 85 -6.67 -6.37 -12.76
C GLN A 85 -5.90 -5.48 -13.75
N ARG A 86 -5.34 -6.09 -14.80
CA ARG A 86 -5.11 -5.34 -16.03
C ARG A 86 -6.50 -4.99 -16.53
N GLY A 87 -6.85 -3.72 -16.56
CA GLY A 87 -7.98 -3.25 -17.36
C GLY A 87 -7.75 -3.74 -18.78
N THR A 88 -8.49 -4.76 -19.21
CA THR A 88 -8.59 -5.11 -20.61
C THR A 88 -9.35 -3.96 -21.27
N LYS A 89 -8.61 -2.95 -21.73
CA LYS A 89 -9.14 -2.05 -22.75
C LYS A 89 -9.24 -2.90 -24.01
N LEU A 90 -10.40 -3.54 -24.20
CA LEU A 90 -10.82 -4.06 -25.48
C LEU A 90 -10.83 -2.86 -26.43
N GLN A 91 -9.82 -2.79 -27.30
CA GLN A 91 -9.93 -2.01 -28.53
C GLN A 91 -10.92 -2.76 -29.41
N ASN A 92 -12.19 -2.36 -29.34
CA ASN A 92 -13.12 -2.69 -30.43
C ASN A 92 -12.86 -1.63 -31.52
N ASN A 93 -11.96 -1.98 -32.43
CA ASN A 93 -11.99 -1.43 -33.78
C ASN A 93 -13.13 -2.14 -34.51
N ASP A 94 -14.30 -1.52 -34.54
CA ASP A 94 -15.34 -1.91 -35.48
C ASP A 94 -15.44 -0.86 -36.60
N SER A 95 -15.01 -1.34 -37.76
CA SER A 95 -15.71 -1.22 -39.04
C SER A 95 -15.77 0.16 -39.72
N LYS A 96 -14.85 0.28 -40.67
CA LYS A 96 -14.90 1.11 -41.87
C LYS A 96 -16.27 0.99 -42.57
N ASP A 97 -16.97 2.10 -42.67
CA ASP A 97 -18.21 2.24 -43.45
C ASP A 97 -17.87 2.27 -44.95
N PRO A 98 -18.45 1.42 -45.82
CA PRO A 98 -18.27 1.52 -47.25
C PRO A 98 -19.45 2.29 -47.86
N SER A 99 -19.35 3.61 -47.93
CA SER A 99 -20.20 4.39 -48.82
C SER A 99 -19.59 5.75 -49.14
N ASP A 100 -18.87 5.83 -50.25
CA ASP A 100 -19.00 7.00 -51.12
C ASP A 100 -18.93 6.54 -52.58
N SER A 101 -19.77 7.15 -53.39
CA SER A 101 -20.13 6.76 -54.77
C SER A 101 -19.12 7.19 -55.81
#